data_AF-A0A5B8ILZ8-F1
#
_entry.id   AF-A0A5B8ILZ8-F1
#
_cell.length_a   1.000
_cell.length_b   1.000
_cell.length_c   1.000
_cell.angle_alpha   90.00
_cell.angle_beta   90.00
_cell.angle_gamma   90.00
#
_symmetry.space_group_name_H-M   'P 1'
#
loop_
_entity.id
_entity.type
_entity.pdbx_description
1 polymer ?
#
loop_
_entity_poly.entity_id
_entity_poly.type
_entity_poly.pdbx_seq_one_letter_code
_entity_poly.pdbx_strand_id
1 'polypeptide(L)'
;MRTSEQIYHRLRWDTRFDPARFVLGVAQRGAEPKRTPLTSFVPGGDVPWHRILFFEADGEVVWDRATGTDRLDETAAGRARAPRRLVPPLFEPVTVTGPPAADRAARPGLRVLTWNTLWDRYDAERIATARRRPLLLAALRAADADVIALQEVEPALYDLLGEGGWAIAPGRRESAAYGLLLLSRLPVREAARRALGAHKALLAVVVETADGPVTVATTHLTSDHSPGAAARRRAELTTVHEALAAVPGDVVLAGDFNDVTTLPADALAMRDAWPEAHAHGPGDPDAPTFDPRVNPLAAIGSLTGRPGRIDRVLLRGRHRAARAALVGSTPDPDGLYPSDHYGVLTELTTTATVNGTASGHPFI
;
A
#
# COMPACT_ATOMS: atom_id res chain seq x y z
N MET A 1 11.50 -33.02 -14.73
CA MET A 1 11.31 -31.57 -14.93
C MET A 1 9.94 -31.18 -14.39
N ARG A 2 9.86 -30.11 -13.59
CA ARG A 2 8.58 -29.59 -13.06
C ARG A 2 7.72 -28.99 -14.19
N THR A 3 6.40 -28.97 -14.03
CA THR A 3 5.49 -28.25 -14.94
C THR A 3 5.56 -26.73 -14.73
N SER A 4 5.07 -25.95 -15.69
CA SER A 4 4.98 -24.49 -15.54
C SER A 4 4.13 -24.05 -14.34
N GLU A 5 3.09 -24.81 -14.02
CA GLU A 5 2.24 -24.58 -12.85
C GLU A 5 3.00 -24.83 -11.54
N GLN A 6 3.74 -25.94 -11.46
CA GLN A 6 4.58 -26.25 -10.30
C GLN A 6 5.69 -25.21 -10.11
N ILE A 7 6.32 -24.75 -11.19
CA ILE A 7 7.32 -23.68 -11.15
C ILE A 7 6.70 -22.38 -10.67
N TYR A 8 5.57 -21.98 -11.26
CA TYR A 8 4.84 -20.77 -10.86
C TYR A 8 4.54 -20.78 -9.36
N HIS A 9 3.94 -21.86 -8.85
CA HIS A 9 3.60 -21.95 -7.43
C HIS A 9 4.82 -21.95 -6.52
N ARG A 10 5.91 -22.61 -6.93
CA ARG A 10 7.16 -22.56 -6.17
C ARG A 10 7.74 -21.16 -6.11
N LEU A 11 7.86 -20.48 -7.26
CA LEU A 11 8.34 -19.10 -7.33
C LEU A 11 7.45 -18.14 -6.53
N ARG A 12 6.14 -18.43 -6.46
CA ARG A 12 5.17 -17.61 -5.74
C ARG A 12 5.26 -17.74 -4.22
N TRP A 13 5.53 -18.94 -3.72
CA TRP A 13 5.31 -19.29 -2.32
C TRP A 13 6.58 -19.67 -1.54
N ASP A 14 7.68 -19.97 -2.22
CA ASP A 14 8.97 -20.26 -1.61
C ASP A 14 9.72 -18.96 -1.28
N THR A 15 9.88 -18.67 0.00
CA THR A 15 10.45 -17.41 0.51
C THR A 15 11.92 -17.21 0.16
N ARG A 16 12.61 -18.24 -0.36
CA ARG A 16 13.96 -18.10 -0.90
C ARG A 16 14.00 -17.29 -2.19
N PHE A 17 12.88 -17.16 -2.89
CA PHE A 17 12.76 -16.41 -4.14
C PHE A 17 12.03 -15.09 -3.93
N ASP A 18 12.34 -14.14 -4.80
CA ASP A 18 11.61 -12.90 -4.94
C ASP A 18 10.78 -12.92 -6.23
N PRO A 19 9.46 -13.12 -6.16
CA PRO A 19 8.53 -13.11 -7.29
C PRO A 19 8.65 -11.89 -8.21
N ALA A 20 9.04 -10.72 -7.68
CA ALA A 20 9.18 -9.50 -8.47
C ALA A 20 10.35 -9.56 -9.47
N ARG A 21 11.31 -10.47 -9.26
CA ARG A 21 12.47 -10.66 -10.14
C ARG A 21 12.22 -11.64 -11.28
N PHE A 22 11.06 -12.31 -11.29
CA PHE A 22 10.73 -13.32 -12.29
C PHE A 22 9.83 -12.76 -13.39
N VAL A 23 10.16 -13.12 -14.62
CA VAL A 23 9.37 -12.90 -15.82
C VAL A 23 9.05 -14.27 -16.42
N LEU A 24 7.85 -14.42 -16.98
CA LEU A 24 7.48 -15.61 -17.74
C LEU A 24 7.18 -15.26 -19.19
N GLY A 25 7.64 -16.11 -20.10
CA GLY A 25 7.38 -16.01 -21.53
C GLY A 25 6.05 -16.67 -21.89
N VAL A 26 5.12 -15.90 -22.45
CA VAL A 26 3.80 -16.41 -22.90
C VAL A 26 3.78 -16.51 -24.41
N ALA A 27 3.49 -17.69 -24.95
CA ALA A 27 3.35 -17.93 -26.39
C ALA A 27 2.31 -17.00 -27.02
N GLN A 28 2.65 -16.36 -28.15
CA GLN A 28 1.75 -15.57 -28.98
C GLN A 28 1.64 -16.16 -30.39
N ARG A 29 0.51 -15.96 -31.07
CA ARG A 29 0.32 -16.48 -32.44
C ARG A 29 1.14 -15.64 -33.40
N GLY A 30 2.07 -16.26 -34.12
CA GLY A 30 2.85 -15.63 -35.19
C GLY A 30 3.83 -14.55 -34.72
N ALA A 31 4.18 -14.51 -33.44
CA ALA A 31 5.07 -13.51 -32.86
C ALA A 31 5.93 -14.13 -31.76
N GLU A 32 7.00 -13.42 -31.39
CA GLU A 32 7.86 -13.77 -30.26
C GLU A 32 7.06 -13.87 -28.94
N PRO A 33 7.51 -14.70 -27.97
CA PRO A 33 6.83 -14.83 -26.69
C PRO A 33 6.72 -13.50 -25.94
N LYS A 34 5.51 -13.19 -25.45
CA LYS A 34 5.29 -12.02 -24.61
C LYS A 34 5.88 -12.24 -23.22
N ARG A 35 6.86 -11.43 -22.85
CA ARG A 35 7.41 -11.34 -21.49
C ARG A 35 6.39 -10.68 -20.57
N THR A 36 6.01 -11.37 -19.50
CA THR A 36 5.04 -10.89 -18.50
C THR A 36 5.62 -11.06 -17.09
N PRO A 37 5.59 -10.05 -16.22
CA PRO A 37 6.00 -10.20 -14.82
C PRO A 37 5.23 -11.33 -14.13
N LEU A 38 5.90 -12.15 -13.33
CA LEU A 38 5.25 -13.28 -12.64
C LEU A 38 4.10 -12.83 -11.74
N THR A 39 4.26 -11.69 -11.06
CA THR A 39 3.24 -11.09 -10.18
C THR A 39 2.01 -10.55 -10.91
N SER A 40 2.05 -10.43 -12.25
CA SER A 40 0.93 -9.98 -13.08
C SER A 40 0.13 -11.15 -13.67
N PHE A 41 0.66 -12.37 -13.58
CA PHE A 41 -0.01 -13.57 -14.10
C PHE A 41 -1.11 -14.04 -13.13
N VAL A 42 -2.25 -14.42 -13.69
CA VAL A 42 -3.41 -14.90 -12.92
C VAL A 42 -3.68 -16.37 -13.27
N PRO A 43 -3.39 -17.31 -12.35
CA PRO A 43 -3.74 -18.71 -12.51
C PRO A 43 -5.24 -18.88 -12.81
N GLY A 44 -5.56 -19.72 -13.80
CA GLY A 44 -6.93 -19.95 -14.25
C GLY A 44 -7.58 -18.77 -15.01
N GLY A 45 -6.82 -17.72 -15.34
CA GLY A 45 -7.27 -16.62 -16.19
C GLY A 45 -7.13 -16.91 -17.70
N ASP A 46 -7.00 -15.84 -18.50
CA ASP A 46 -6.99 -15.92 -19.97
C ASP A 46 -5.78 -16.64 -20.58
N VAL A 47 -4.72 -16.81 -19.80
CA VAL A 47 -3.47 -17.46 -20.25
C VAL A 47 -3.38 -18.85 -19.63
N PRO A 48 -3.68 -19.92 -20.39
CA PRO A 48 -3.56 -21.29 -19.89
C PRO A 48 -2.09 -21.70 -19.71
N TRP A 49 -1.85 -22.63 -18.79
CA TRP A 49 -0.51 -23.10 -18.42
C TRP A 49 0.36 -23.58 -19.61
N HIS A 50 -0.25 -24.26 -20.59
CA HIS A 50 0.46 -24.75 -21.78
C HIS A 50 0.96 -23.63 -22.72
N ARG A 51 0.62 -22.36 -22.45
CA ARG A 51 1.18 -21.20 -23.16
C ARG A 51 2.40 -20.59 -22.46
N ILE A 52 2.74 -21.00 -21.24
CA ILE A 52 3.93 -20.51 -20.54
C ILE A 52 5.17 -21.27 -21.02
N LEU A 53 6.04 -20.63 -21.79
CA LEU A 53 7.17 -21.28 -22.44
C LEU A 53 8.42 -21.35 -21.56
N PHE A 54 8.72 -20.29 -20.82
CA PHE A 54 9.90 -20.20 -19.96
C PHE A 54 9.65 -19.31 -18.74
N PHE A 55 10.48 -19.46 -17.72
CA PHE A 55 10.67 -18.49 -16.63
C PHE A 55 12.11 -18.00 -16.64
N GLU A 56 12.30 -16.69 -16.54
CA GLU A 56 13.61 -16.04 -16.44
C GLU A 56 13.66 -15.13 -15.21
N ALA A 57 14.84 -14.99 -14.63
CA ALA A 57 15.14 -14.02 -13.60
C ALA A 57 16.56 -13.49 -13.78
N ASP A 58 16.77 -12.20 -13.55
CA ASP A 58 18.09 -11.56 -13.63
C ASP A 58 18.86 -11.81 -14.95
N GLY A 59 18.13 -11.99 -16.06
CA GLY A 59 18.71 -12.30 -17.37
C GLY A 59 19.04 -13.78 -17.61
N GLU A 60 18.77 -14.66 -16.65
CA GLU A 60 18.95 -16.11 -16.75
C GLU A 60 17.60 -16.81 -16.93
N VAL A 61 17.53 -17.73 -17.90
CA VAL A 61 16.40 -18.67 -18.03
C VAL A 61 16.56 -19.78 -16.99
N VAL A 62 15.66 -19.82 -16.00
CA VAL A 62 15.70 -20.78 -14.89
C VAL A 62 14.84 -22.02 -15.16
N TRP A 63 13.89 -21.92 -16.07
CA TRP A 63 13.05 -23.01 -16.53
C TRP A 63 12.61 -22.78 -17.97
N ASP A 64 12.68 -23.79 -18.83
CA ASP A 64 12.27 -23.69 -20.24
C ASP A 64 11.65 -24.99 -20.74
N ARG A 65 10.43 -24.89 -21.24
CA ARG A 65 9.61 -26.03 -21.69
C ARG A 65 10.23 -26.78 -22.87
N ALA A 66 10.78 -26.07 -23.85
CA ALA A 66 11.21 -26.68 -25.10
C ALA A 66 12.51 -27.47 -24.93
N THR A 67 13.42 -26.95 -24.12
CA THR A 67 14.73 -27.55 -23.85
C THR A 67 14.72 -28.53 -22.68
N GLY A 68 13.68 -28.50 -21.84
CA GLY A 68 13.63 -29.30 -20.62
C GLY A 68 14.45 -28.72 -19.46
N THR A 69 14.93 -27.49 -19.59
CA THR A 69 15.72 -26.80 -18.55
C THR A 69 14.90 -26.59 -17.28
N ASP A 70 15.47 -26.96 -16.13
CA ASP A 70 14.89 -26.73 -14.79
C ASP A 70 16.02 -26.56 -13.77
N ARG A 71 16.43 -25.31 -13.53
CA ARG A 71 17.60 -24.94 -12.70
C ARG A 71 17.24 -24.31 -11.36
N LEU A 72 15.96 -24.36 -10.99
CA LEU A 72 15.46 -23.57 -9.87
C LEU A 72 16.13 -23.91 -8.53
N ASP A 73 16.60 -25.14 -8.35
CA ASP A 73 17.22 -25.58 -7.10
C ASP A 73 18.68 -25.12 -6.96
N GLU A 74 19.35 -24.86 -8.09
CA GLU A 74 20.77 -24.55 -8.18
C GLU A 74 21.02 -23.05 -8.43
N THR A 75 20.08 -22.36 -9.06
CA THR A 75 20.26 -20.96 -9.47
C THR A 75 20.27 -19.97 -8.29
N ALA A 76 21.09 -18.93 -8.46
CA ALA A 76 21.07 -17.73 -7.64
C ALA A 76 20.12 -16.66 -8.21
N ALA A 77 19.71 -16.80 -9.47
CA ALA A 77 18.80 -15.88 -10.12
C ALA A 77 17.44 -15.85 -9.40
N GLY A 78 16.93 -14.63 -9.20
CA GLY A 78 15.66 -14.38 -8.54
C GLY A 78 15.62 -14.74 -7.06
N ARG A 79 16.75 -15.11 -6.42
CA ARG A 79 16.80 -15.30 -4.96
C ARG A 79 16.48 -13.99 -4.24
N ALA A 80 15.81 -14.08 -3.09
CA ALA A 80 15.59 -12.92 -2.24
C ALA A 80 16.95 -12.41 -1.70
N ARG A 81 17.20 -11.10 -1.84
CA ARG A 81 18.47 -10.49 -1.39
C ARG A 81 18.56 -10.30 0.12
N ALA A 82 17.43 -10.35 0.80
CA ALA A 82 17.30 -10.22 2.24
C ALA A 82 16.06 -11.01 2.72
N PRO A 83 15.97 -11.36 4.02
CA PRO A 83 14.83 -12.11 4.56
C PRO A 83 13.50 -11.38 4.31
N ARG A 84 12.60 -12.04 3.59
CA ARG A 84 11.27 -11.54 3.22
C ARG A 84 10.47 -11.11 4.44
N ARG A 85 9.80 -9.95 4.36
CA ARG A 85 8.91 -9.46 5.43
C ARG A 85 7.44 -9.75 5.14
N LEU A 86 7.04 -9.71 3.87
CA LEU A 86 5.69 -10.01 3.42
C LEU A 86 5.65 -11.47 2.93
N VAL A 87 5.36 -12.37 3.88
CA VAL A 87 5.50 -13.81 3.69
C VAL A 87 4.15 -14.52 3.45
N PRO A 88 4.14 -15.56 2.60
CA PRO A 88 3.03 -16.50 2.48
C PRO A 88 2.73 -17.30 3.76
N PRO A 89 1.50 -17.83 3.93
CA PRO A 89 0.32 -17.60 3.10
C PRO A 89 -0.44 -16.32 3.49
N LEU A 90 0.09 -15.53 4.43
CA LEU A 90 -0.55 -14.31 4.89
C LEU A 90 -0.58 -13.25 3.79
N PHE A 91 0.53 -13.11 3.06
CA PHE A 91 0.66 -12.14 1.99
C PHE A 91 0.81 -12.81 0.63
N GLU A 92 0.06 -12.29 -0.33
CA GLU A 92 0.15 -12.63 -1.74
C GLU A 92 0.90 -11.51 -2.50
N PRO A 93 2.06 -11.77 -3.13
CA PRO A 93 2.86 -10.70 -3.74
C PRO A 93 2.14 -9.97 -4.88
N VAL A 94 2.30 -8.67 -5.01
CA VAL A 94 1.63 -7.88 -6.07
C VAL A 94 2.64 -7.29 -7.03
N THR A 95 2.16 -6.85 -8.19
CA THR A 95 3.02 -6.18 -9.18
C THR A 95 3.33 -4.76 -8.72
N VAL A 96 4.59 -4.37 -8.83
CA VAL A 96 5.02 -2.97 -8.77
C VAL A 96 5.26 -2.46 -10.19
N THR A 97 4.70 -1.31 -10.53
CA THR A 97 4.87 -0.64 -11.83
C THR A 97 5.48 0.75 -11.64
N GLY A 98 5.85 1.40 -12.74
CA GLY A 98 6.48 2.72 -12.71
C GLY A 98 7.97 2.67 -12.34
N PRO A 99 8.73 3.73 -12.65
CA PRO A 99 10.13 3.80 -12.29
C PRO A 99 10.26 3.96 -10.76
N PRO A 100 11.14 3.18 -10.09
CA PRO A 100 11.59 3.59 -8.77
C PRO A 100 12.27 4.96 -8.92
N ALA A 101 12.03 5.90 -8.01
CA ALA A 101 12.82 7.12 -7.97
C ALA A 101 14.23 6.74 -7.49
N ALA A 102 15.11 6.38 -8.42
CA ALA A 102 16.47 5.92 -8.15
C ALA A 102 17.34 6.99 -7.47
N ASP A 103 16.93 8.26 -7.52
CA ASP A 103 17.75 9.41 -7.14
C ASP A 103 17.25 10.22 -5.93
N ARG A 104 16.19 9.79 -5.24
CA ARG A 104 15.78 10.50 -4.01
C ARG A 104 16.73 10.11 -2.88
N ALA A 105 17.62 11.03 -2.50
CA ALA A 105 18.49 10.87 -1.34
C ALA A 105 17.65 10.52 -0.11
N ALA A 106 18.05 9.46 0.60
CA ALA A 106 17.37 9.01 1.79
C ALA A 106 17.41 10.12 2.85
N ARG A 107 16.24 10.56 3.30
CA ARG A 107 16.10 11.56 4.36
C ARG A 107 15.98 10.84 5.70
N PRO A 108 16.43 11.44 6.81
CA PRO A 108 16.09 10.94 8.14
C PRO A 108 14.58 10.98 8.35
N GLY A 109 14.00 9.93 8.92
CA GLY A 109 12.56 9.83 9.09
C GLY A 109 11.79 9.42 7.83
N LEU A 110 10.47 9.56 7.87
CA LEU A 110 9.57 9.13 6.79
C LEU A 110 8.33 10.04 6.72
N ARG A 111 8.01 10.53 5.53
CA ARG A 111 6.77 11.29 5.29
C ARG A 111 5.73 10.41 4.62
N VAL A 112 4.60 10.20 5.29
CA VAL A 112 3.51 9.35 4.81
C VAL A 112 2.24 10.17 4.65
N LEU A 113 1.60 10.06 3.49
CA LEU A 113 0.29 10.63 3.23
C LEU A 113 -0.73 9.50 3.08
N THR A 114 -1.90 9.61 3.71
CA THR A 114 -3.08 8.81 3.32
C THR A 114 -4.22 9.68 2.84
N TRP A 115 -4.97 9.23 1.83
CA TRP A 115 -6.11 9.97 1.31
C TRP A 115 -7.12 9.06 0.60
N ASN A 116 -8.37 9.01 1.07
CA ASN A 116 -9.50 8.51 0.29
C ASN A 116 -9.83 9.50 -0.84
N THR A 117 -9.73 9.06 -2.09
CA THR A 117 -9.73 9.94 -3.27
C THR A 117 -11.09 10.12 -3.93
N LEU A 118 -12.18 9.71 -3.25
CA LEU A 118 -13.56 9.78 -3.71
C LEU A 118 -13.87 8.84 -4.89
N TRP A 119 -14.92 8.04 -4.75
CA TRP A 119 -15.43 7.16 -5.81
C TRP A 119 -16.72 7.67 -6.45
N ASP A 120 -16.70 7.90 -7.75
CA ASP A 120 -17.77 8.62 -8.45
C ASP A 120 -18.94 7.76 -8.97
N ARG A 121 -18.98 6.47 -8.62
CA ARG A 121 -19.84 5.45 -9.26
C ARG A 121 -21.35 5.74 -9.22
N TYR A 122 -21.84 6.52 -8.25
CA TYR A 122 -23.27 6.74 -8.04
C TYR A 122 -23.75 8.18 -8.27
N ASP A 123 -22.85 9.18 -8.23
CA ASP A 123 -23.20 10.61 -8.25
C ASP A 123 -22.26 11.42 -9.17
N ALA A 124 -21.75 10.81 -10.25
CA ALA A 124 -20.76 11.43 -11.15
C ALA A 124 -21.13 12.85 -11.62
N GLU A 125 -22.42 13.11 -11.92
CA GLU A 125 -22.91 14.43 -12.35
C GLU A 125 -22.85 15.49 -11.23
N ARG A 126 -22.88 15.07 -9.96
CA ARG A 126 -22.84 15.95 -8.78
C ARG A 126 -21.43 16.10 -8.21
N ILE A 127 -20.56 15.13 -8.51
CA ILE A 127 -19.21 15.02 -7.98
C ILE A 127 -18.17 15.78 -8.84
N ALA A 128 -18.40 15.95 -10.14
CA ALA A 128 -17.48 16.64 -11.06
C ALA A 128 -16.01 16.19 -10.92
N THR A 129 -15.78 14.87 -10.88
CA THR A 129 -14.48 14.19 -10.68
C THR A 129 -13.38 14.75 -11.58
N ALA A 130 -13.70 15.00 -12.86
CA ALA A 130 -12.72 15.49 -13.84
C ALA A 130 -12.11 16.85 -13.45
N ARG A 131 -12.87 17.74 -12.79
CA ARG A 131 -12.37 19.04 -12.31
C ARG A 131 -11.52 18.90 -11.05
N ARG A 132 -11.75 17.86 -10.25
CA ARG A 132 -11.03 17.59 -8.99
C ARG A 132 -9.71 16.88 -9.18
N ARG A 133 -9.58 16.03 -10.21
CA ARG A 133 -8.35 15.28 -10.52
C ARG A 133 -7.09 16.16 -10.60
N PRO A 134 -7.09 17.31 -11.29
CA PRO A 134 -5.93 18.23 -11.27
C PRO A 134 -5.58 18.74 -9.87
N LEU A 135 -6.58 19.09 -9.06
CA LEU A 135 -6.37 19.56 -7.68
C LEU A 135 -5.74 18.46 -6.81
N LEU A 136 -6.26 17.24 -6.91
CA LEU A 136 -5.72 16.07 -6.21
C LEU A 136 -4.27 15.83 -6.62
N LEU A 137 -3.97 15.74 -7.91
CA LEU A 137 -2.60 15.51 -8.40
C LEU A 137 -1.62 16.60 -7.97
N ALA A 138 -2.04 17.87 -7.98
CA ALA A 138 -1.24 18.97 -7.48
C ALA A 138 -0.96 18.83 -5.98
N ALA A 139 -1.97 18.52 -5.17
CA ALA A 139 -1.84 18.32 -3.74
C ALA A 139 -0.94 17.12 -3.39
N LEU A 140 -1.08 15.98 -4.09
CA LEU A 140 -0.22 14.80 -3.92
C LEU A 140 1.25 15.12 -4.21
N ARG A 141 1.52 15.92 -5.26
CA ARG A 141 2.88 16.37 -5.58
C ARG A 141 3.43 17.31 -4.52
N ALA A 142 2.65 18.33 -4.13
CA ALA A 142 3.02 19.35 -3.15
C ALA A 142 3.25 18.79 -1.74
N ALA A 143 2.54 17.72 -1.36
CA ALA A 143 2.73 17.05 -0.08
C ALA A 143 4.17 16.52 0.12
N ASP A 144 4.90 16.26 -0.98
CA ASP A 144 6.28 15.77 -0.96
C ASP A 144 6.49 14.56 -0.02
N ALA A 145 5.47 13.70 0.07
CA ALA A 145 5.50 12.46 0.83
C ALA A 145 6.43 11.42 0.19
N ASP A 146 7.09 10.61 1.02
CA ASP A 146 7.94 9.52 0.56
C ASP A 146 7.09 8.31 0.14
N VAL A 147 6.01 8.05 0.88
CA VAL A 147 4.99 7.04 0.55
C VAL A 147 3.59 7.65 0.66
N ILE A 148 2.72 7.35 -0.31
CA ILE A 148 1.33 7.81 -0.35
C ILE A 148 0.41 6.59 -0.41
N ALA A 149 -0.52 6.48 0.54
CA ALA A 149 -1.58 5.49 0.63
C ALA A 149 -2.90 6.08 0.13
N LEU A 150 -3.43 5.57 -0.98
CA LEU A 150 -4.69 6.03 -1.54
C LEU A 150 -5.77 4.95 -1.43
N GLN A 151 -6.99 5.39 -1.16
CA GLN A 151 -8.20 4.58 -1.13
C GLN A 151 -9.20 5.12 -2.15
N GLU A 152 -10.13 4.27 -2.61
CA GLU A 152 -11.11 4.62 -3.66
C GLU A 152 -10.46 5.02 -5.00
N VAL A 153 -9.33 4.40 -5.33
CA VAL A 153 -8.61 4.71 -6.58
C VAL A 153 -9.33 4.12 -7.79
N GLU A 154 -9.83 5.01 -8.64
CA GLU A 154 -10.40 4.65 -9.93
C GLU A 154 -9.34 4.34 -10.99
N PRO A 155 -9.66 3.51 -12.00
CA PRO A 155 -8.73 3.18 -13.07
C PRO A 155 -8.17 4.40 -13.82
N ALA A 156 -8.97 5.45 -14.03
CA ALA A 156 -8.50 6.65 -14.69
C ALA A 156 -7.59 7.51 -13.81
N LEU A 157 -7.76 7.50 -12.48
CA LEU A 157 -6.81 8.12 -11.56
C LEU A 157 -5.49 7.33 -11.54
N TYR A 158 -5.54 6.00 -11.53
CA TYR A 158 -4.37 5.14 -11.66
C TYR A 158 -3.53 5.51 -12.89
N ASP A 159 -4.19 5.66 -14.05
CA ASP A 159 -3.52 5.97 -15.30
C ASP A 159 -2.81 7.35 -15.25
N LEU A 160 -3.45 8.36 -14.65
CA LEU A 160 -2.84 9.68 -14.44
C LEU A 160 -1.64 9.66 -13.47
N LEU A 161 -1.69 8.80 -12.44
CA LEU A 161 -0.61 8.66 -11.46
C LEU A 161 0.60 7.92 -12.05
N GLY A 162 0.40 7.07 -13.05
CA GLY A 162 1.46 6.35 -13.77
C GLY A 162 2.52 7.28 -14.39
N GLU A 163 2.15 8.52 -14.70
CA GLU A 163 3.02 9.54 -15.28
C GLU A 163 3.78 10.37 -14.23
N GLY A 164 3.49 10.18 -12.94
CA GLY A 164 3.95 11.06 -11.87
C GLY A 164 5.30 10.69 -11.22
N GLY A 165 6.01 9.70 -11.76
CA GLY A 165 7.38 9.35 -11.32
C GLY A 165 7.44 8.58 -9.99
N TRP A 166 6.39 7.81 -9.67
CA TRP A 166 6.35 6.93 -8.51
C TRP A 166 6.51 5.47 -8.91
N ALA A 167 7.08 4.68 -8.00
CA ALA A 167 6.79 3.25 -7.97
C ALA A 167 5.35 3.06 -7.45
N ILE A 168 4.57 2.22 -8.13
CA ILE A 168 3.15 2.04 -7.89
C ILE A 168 2.86 0.58 -7.56
N ALA A 169 2.21 0.34 -6.43
CA ALA A 169 1.69 -0.97 -6.07
C ALA A 169 0.21 -0.87 -5.69
N PRO A 170 -0.65 -1.83 -6.08
CA PRO A 170 -0.37 -2.93 -6.98
C PRO A 170 -0.43 -2.48 -8.46
N GLY A 171 -0.38 -3.43 -9.40
CA GLY A 171 -0.72 -3.18 -10.79
C GLY A 171 -2.20 -2.76 -10.97
N ARG A 172 -2.50 -2.06 -12.07
CA ARG A 172 -3.81 -1.46 -12.39
C ARG A 172 -5.02 -2.34 -12.13
N ARG A 173 -4.97 -3.61 -12.55
CA ARG A 173 -6.10 -4.56 -12.40
C ARG A 173 -6.44 -4.79 -10.93
N GLU A 174 -5.43 -4.97 -10.10
CA GLU A 174 -5.62 -5.26 -8.68
C GLU A 174 -5.99 -3.99 -7.91
N SER A 175 -5.46 -2.83 -8.31
CA SER A 175 -5.91 -1.54 -7.79
C SER A 175 -7.40 -1.35 -8.08
N ALA A 176 -7.86 -1.61 -9.31
CA ALA A 176 -9.27 -1.54 -9.68
C ALA A 176 -10.17 -2.55 -8.92
N ALA A 177 -9.62 -3.68 -8.45
CA ALA A 177 -10.38 -4.69 -7.72
C ALA A 177 -10.66 -4.30 -6.26
N TYR A 178 -9.75 -3.53 -5.64
CA TYR A 178 -9.79 -3.19 -4.21
C TYR A 178 -9.89 -1.68 -3.93
N GLY A 179 -9.69 -0.84 -4.94
CA GLY A 179 -9.62 0.62 -4.80
C GLY A 179 -8.40 1.10 -4.00
N LEU A 180 -7.34 0.29 -3.87
CA LEU A 180 -6.16 0.62 -3.07
C LEU A 180 -4.95 0.89 -3.95
N LEU A 181 -4.12 1.83 -3.52
CA LEU A 181 -2.84 2.15 -4.16
C LEU A 181 -1.81 2.64 -3.14
N LEU A 182 -0.58 2.17 -3.28
CA LEU A 182 0.61 2.72 -2.62
C LEU A 182 1.52 3.29 -3.70
N LEU A 183 1.83 4.59 -3.57
CA LEU A 183 2.83 5.27 -4.38
C LEU A 183 4.08 5.46 -3.52
N SER A 184 5.26 5.15 -4.07
CA SER A 184 6.52 5.29 -3.36
C SER A 184 7.53 6.08 -4.19
N ARG A 185 8.18 7.05 -3.56
CA ARG A 185 9.42 7.69 -4.05
C ARG A 185 10.67 7.01 -3.50
N LEU A 186 10.51 6.02 -2.63
CA LEU A 186 11.61 5.19 -2.12
C LEU A 186 11.67 3.87 -2.89
N PRO A 187 12.84 3.21 -2.95
CA PRO A 187 12.96 1.87 -3.50
C PRO A 187 11.99 0.91 -2.80
N VAL A 188 11.09 0.29 -3.59
CA VAL A 188 10.16 -0.74 -3.11
C VAL A 188 10.85 -2.09 -3.23
N ARG A 189 11.08 -2.73 -2.09
CA ARG A 189 11.73 -4.04 -1.99
C ARG A 189 10.76 -5.20 -2.13
N GLU A 190 9.59 -5.07 -1.51
CA GLU A 190 8.53 -6.09 -1.53
C GLU A 190 7.19 -5.37 -1.66
N ALA A 191 6.25 -5.97 -2.40
CA ALA A 191 4.87 -5.52 -2.42
C ALA A 191 3.95 -6.75 -2.35
N ALA A 192 2.95 -6.72 -1.49
CA ALA A 192 2.00 -7.81 -1.35
C ALA A 192 0.65 -7.35 -0.80
N ARG A 193 -0.38 -8.19 -0.96
CA ARG A 193 -1.71 -7.96 -0.37
C ARG A 193 -2.15 -9.12 0.52
N ARG A 194 -3.03 -8.81 1.46
CA ARG A 194 -3.87 -9.77 2.20
C ARG A 194 -5.32 -9.45 1.88
N ALA A 195 -6.08 -10.41 1.35
CA ALA A 195 -7.52 -10.23 1.18
C ALA A 195 -8.23 -10.22 2.55
N LEU A 196 -9.16 -9.28 2.73
CA LEU A 196 -10.06 -9.17 3.88
C LEU A 196 -11.50 -9.57 3.49
N GLY A 197 -11.79 -9.61 2.18
CA GLY A 197 -13.05 -10.02 1.59
C GLY A 197 -12.97 -9.93 0.06
N ALA A 198 -14.13 -10.01 -0.62
CA ALA A 198 -14.19 -9.94 -2.09
C ALA A 198 -13.61 -8.65 -2.67
N HIS A 199 -13.85 -7.51 -2.00
CA HIS A 199 -13.45 -6.17 -2.45
C HIS A 199 -12.69 -5.39 -1.38
N LYS A 200 -12.21 -6.08 -0.35
CA LYS A 200 -11.49 -5.48 0.78
C LYS A 200 -10.15 -6.17 0.94
N ALA A 201 -9.09 -5.39 1.12
CA ALA A 201 -7.73 -5.89 1.24
C ALA A 201 -6.89 -4.99 2.15
N LEU A 202 -5.82 -5.57 2.67
CA LEU A 202 -4.65 -4.86 3.18
C LEU A 202 -3.57 -4.95 2.11
N LEU A 203 -3.14 -3.81 1.59
CA LEU A 203 -2.03 -3.71 0.64
C LEU A 203 -0.80 -3.22 1.38
N ALA A 204 0.36 -3.83 1.18
CA ALA A 204 1.60 -3.46 1.86
C ALA A 204 2.79 -3.40 0.90
N VAL A 205 3.68 -2.45 1.13
CA VAL A 205 5.02 -2.37 0.54
C VAL A 205 6.08 -2.35 1.63
N VAL A 206 7.26 -2.89 1.34
CA VAL A 206 8.46 -2.68 2.13
C VAL A 206 9.32 -1.69 1.36
N VAL A 207 9.57 -0.52 1.97
CA VAL A 207 10.43 0.52 1.40
C VAL A 207 11.74 0.61 2.16
N GLU A 208 12.81 0.86 1.43
CA GLU A 208 14.12 1.13 2.03
C GLU A 208 14.22 2.61 2.42
N THR A 209 14.48 2.88 3.69
CA THR A 209 14.67 4.23 4.25
C THR A 209 16.10 4.40 4.76
N ALA A 210 16.49 5.62 5.12
CA ALA A 210 17.79 5.88 5.77
C ALA A 210 17.95 5.10 7.09
N ASP A 211 16.84 4.85 7.80
CA ASP A 211 16.80 4.21 9.12
C ASP A 211 16.57 2.68 9.04
N GLY A 212 16.64 2.12 7.82
CA GLY A 212 16.38 0.72 7.50
C GLY A 212 15.00 0.48 6.85
N PRO A 213 14.62 -0.78 6.59
CA PRO A 213 13.40 -1.08 5.87
C PRO A 213 12.16 -0.88 6.75
N VAL A 214 11.13 -0.24 6.20
CA VAL A 214 9.84 0.01 6.85
C VAL A 214 8.74 -0.61 6.00
N THR A 215 7.80 -1.31 6.66
CA THR A 215 6.60 -1.77 5.98
C THR A 215 5.54 -0.68 6.04
N VAL A 216 5.11 -0.18 4.89
CA VAL A 216 3.98 0.76 4.78
C VAL A 216 2.80 0.04 4.17
N ALA A 217 1.65 0.09 4.83
CA ALA A 217 0.44 -0.58 4.39
C ALA A 217 -0.75 0.37 4.31
N THR A 218 -1.72 0.02 3.48
CA THR A 218 -3.00 0.71 3.34
C THR A 218 -4.17 -0.26 3.37
N THR A 219 -5.27 0.22 3.94
CA THR A 219 -6.56 -0.47 3.93
C THR A 219 -7.68 0.55 3.77
N HIS A 220 -8.85 0.08 3.35
CA HIS A 220 -10.08 0.83 3.38
C HIS A 220 -11.17 -0.08 3.97
N LEU A 221 -11.53 0.11 5.23
CA LEU A 221 -12.47 -0.78 5.92
C LEU A 221 -13.92 -0.57 5.47
N THR A 222 -14.81 -1.48 5.86
CA THR A 222 -16.22 -1.40 5.50
C THR A 222 -16.90 -0.11 6.03
N SER A 223 -17.53 0.64 5.14
CA SER A 223 -18.29 1.87 5.44
C SER A 223 -19.64 1.59 6.11
N ASP A 224 -20.15 2.56 6.88
CA ASP A 224 -21.46 2.51 7.55
C ASP A 224 -22.66 2.43 6.59
N HIS A 225 -22.45 2.68 5.29
CA HIS A 225 -23.44 2.38 4.24
C HIS A 225 -23.71 0.89 4.07
N SER A 226 -22.86 0.01 4.60
CA SER A 226 -23.01 -1.45 4.50
C SER A 226 -23.80 -2.05 5.66
N PRO A 227 -24.73 -2.99 5.42
CA PRO A 227 -25.41 -3.71 6.48
C PRO A 227 -24.42 -4.45 7.41
N GLY A 228 -24.53 -4.19 8.71
CA GLY A 228 -23.66 -4.79 9.73
C GLY A 228 -22.21 -4.28 9.69
N ALA A 229 -21.98 -3.06 9.18
CA ALA A 229 -20.65 -2.47 8.99
C ALA A 229 -19.71 -2.64 10.20
N ALA A 230 -20.16 -2.33 11.42
CA ALA A 230 -19.33 -2.45 12.61
C ALA A 230 -18.82 -3.88 12.89
N ALA A 231 -19.65 -4.90 12.66
CA ALA A 231 -19.23 -6.29 12.83
C ALA A 231 -18.25 -6.72 11.72
N ARG A 232 -18.48 -6.26 10.48
CA ARG A 232 -17.57 -6.49 9.36
C ARG A 232 -16.20 -5.83 9.60
N ARG A 233 -16.17 -4.56 10.03
CA ARG A 233 -14.94 -3.86 10.40
C ARG A 233 -14.14 -4.58 11.47
N ARG A 234 -14.80 -5.12 12.50
CA ARG A 234 -14.12 -5.94 13.52
C ARG A 234 -13.46 -7.18 12.93
N ALA A 235 -14.15 -7.92 12.06
CA ALA A 235 -13.57 -9.09 11.41
C ALA A 235 -12.41 -8.73 10.45
N GLU A 236 -12.54 -7.62 9.73
CA GLU A 236 -11.48 -7.07 8.89
C GLU A 236 -10.25 -6.69 9.74
N LEU A 237 -10.44 -5.99 10.86
CA LEU A 237 -9.37 -5.63 11.81
C LEU A 237 -8.69 -6.86 12.41
N THR A 238 -9.42 -7.92 12.76
CA THR A 238 -8.82 -9.20 13.19
C THR A 238 -7.89 -9.76 12.12
N THR A 239 -8.33 -9.78 10.86
CA THR A 239 -7.51 -10.29 9.76
C THR A 239 -6.28 -9.40 9.49
N VAL A 240 -6.42 -8.08 9.63
CA VAL A 240 -5.30 -7.13 9.54
C VAL A 240 -4.32 -7.35 10.68
N HIS A 241 -4.79 -7.54 11.91
CA HIS A 241 -3.96 -7.83 13.07
C HIS A 241 -3.13 -9.10 12.86
N GLU A 242 -3.77 -10.21 12.47
CA GLU A 242 -3.10 -11.48 12.18
C GLU A 242 -1.98 -11.32 11.13
N ALA A 243 -2.28 -10.60 10.03
CA ALA A 243 -1.31 -10.38 8.98
C ALA A 243 -0.13 -9.52 9.43
N LEU A 244 -0.40 -8.39 10.10
CA LEU A 244 0.64 -7.46 10.54
C LEU A 244 1.46 -8.01 11.72
N ALA A 245 0.88 -8.83 12.59
CA ALA A 245 1.60 -9.47 13.70
C ALA A 245 2.77 -10.34 13.21
N ALA A 246 2.65 -10.94 12.03
CA ALA A 246 3.71 -11.73 11.41
C ALA A 246 4.78 -10.91 10.67
N VAL A 247 4.53 -9.62 10.40
CA VAL A 247 5.50 -8.74 9.75
C VAL A 247 6.55 -8.32 10.78
N PRO A 248 7.86 -8.49 10.55
CA PRO A 248 8.88 -8.04 11.48
C PRO A 248 9.14 -6.52 11.35
N GLY A 249 9.57 -5.92 12.47
CA GLY A 249 10.06 -4.54 12.49
C GLY A 249 8.97 -3.46 12.40
N ASP A 250 9.40 -2.29 11.92
CA ASP A 250 8.59 -1.07 11.87
C ASP A 250 7.46 -1.18 10.84
N VAL A 251 6.24 -0.82 11.25
CA VAL A 251 5.04 -0.81 10.40
C VAL A 251 4.33 0.53 10.53
N VAL A 252 3.97 1.08 9.37
CA VAL A 252 3.04 2.20 9.22
C VAL A 252 1.81 1.70 8.49
N LEU A 253 0.64 1.76 9.11
CA LEU A 253 -0.65 1.45 8.48
C LEU A 253 -1.43 2.75 8.30
N ALA A 254 -1.70 3.14 7.06
CA ALA A 254 -2.34 4.41 6.74
C ALA A 254 -3.55 4.17 5.83
N GLY A 255 -4.72 4.69 6.19
CA GLY A 255 -5.93 4.46 5.39
C GLY A 255 -7.21 4.98 6.02
N ASP A 256 -8.32 4.73 5.32
CA ASP A 256 -9.68 4.99 5.79
C ASP A 256 -10.22 3.80 6.57
N PHE A 257 -10.38 3.98 7.87
CA PHE A 257 -10.88 2.94 8.77
C PHE A 257 -12.40 2.95 8.91
N ASN A 258 -13.09 3.95 8.35
CA ASN A 258 -14.52 4.15 8.50
C ASN A 258 -14.98 4.07 9.98
N ASP A 259 -14.10 4.45 10.91
CA ASP A 259 -14.35 4.33 12.35
C ASP A 259 -13.82 5.55 13.10
N VAL A 260 -14.74 6.26 13.74
CA VAL A 260 -14.47 7.48 14.51
C VAL A 260 -13.89 7.19 15.90
N THR A 261 -13.99 5.94 16.38
CA THR A 261 -13.54 5.56 17.73
C THR A 261 -12.06 5.16 17.76
N THR A 262 -11.52 4.84 18.94
CA THR A 262 -10.15 4.33 19.08
C THR A 262 -10.01 2.87 18.65
N LEU A 263 -11.12 2.18 18.35
CA LEU A 263 -11.15 0.75 18.04
C LEU A 263 -10.07 0.29 17.04
N PRO A 264 -9.79 0.98 15.92
CA PRO A 264 -8.74 0.54 15.01
C PRO A 264 -7.35 0.48 15.64
N ALA A 265 -6.98 1.49 16.43
CA ALA A 265 -5.69 1.54 17.11
C ALA A 265 -5.60 0.46 18.19
N ASP A 266 -6.66 0.31 18.99
CA ASP A 266 -6.73 -0.65 20.08
C ASP A 266 -6.69 -2.10 19.57
N ALA A 267 -7.51 -2.42 18.56
CA ALA A 267 -7.58 -3.76 17.97
C ALA A 267 -6.28 -4.20 17.29
N LEU A 268 -5.52 -3.23 16.76
CA LEU A 268 -4.24 -3.50 16.09
C LEU A 268 -3.04 -3.40 17.04
N ALA A 269 -3.23 -2.93 18.28
CA ALA A 269 -2.17 -2.59 19.23
C ALA A 269 -1.13 -1.63 18.60
N MET A 270 -1.61 -0.61 17.90
CA MET A 270 -0.79 0.40 17.21
C MET A 270 -1.06 1.80 17.77
N ARG A 271 -0.07 2.68 17.71
CA ARG A 271 -0.22 4.08 18.14
C ARG A 271 -0.85 4.90 17.02
N ASP A 272 -1.79 5.76 17.33
CA ASP A 272 -2.37 6.71 16.37
C ASP A 272 -1.48 7.96 16.27
N ALA A 273 -0.94 8.23 15.08
CA ALA A 273 0.01 9.30 14.85
C ALA A 273 -0.58 10.70 15.00
N TRP A 274 -1.89 10.87 14.74
CA TRP A 274 -2.53 12.18 14.83
C TRP A 274 -2.54 12.73 16.27
N PRO A 275 -3.15 12.04 17.26
CA PRO A 275 -3.10 12.51 18.64
C PRO A 275 -1.66 12.54 19.19
N GLU A 276 -0.77 11.65 18.74
CA GLU A 276 0.64 11.68 19.13
C GLU A 276 1.33 12.99 18.70
N ALA A 277 1.14 13.43 17.46
CA ALA A 277 1.73 14.67 16.93
C ALA A 277 1.12 15.94 17.56
N HIS A 278 -0.10 15.87 18.06
CA HIS A 278 -0.82 17.00 18.65
C HIS A 278 -0.80 17.03 20.18
N ALA A 279 -0.18 16.06 20.84
CA ALA A 279 -0.18 15.93 22.31
C ALA A 279 0.36 17.16 23.06
N HIS A 280 1.24 17.96 22.44
CA HIS A 280 1.89 19.12 23.06
C HIS A 280 1.69 20.42 22.27
N GLY A 281 0.80 20.43 21.27
CA GLY A 281 0.59 21.56 20.36
C GLY A 281 -0.83 22.13 20.42
N PRO A 282 -1.07 23.30 19.81
CA PRO A 282 -2.39 23.96 19.81
C PRO A 282 -3.39 23.34 18.80
N GLY A 283 -3.06 22.20 18.19
CA GLY A 283 -3.91 21.58 17.17
C GLY A 283 -5.08 20.80 17.78
N ASP A 284 -6.18 20.72 17.04
CA ASP A 284 -7.33 19.89 17.42
C ASP A 284 -6.96 18.39 17.30
N PRO A 285 -6.89 17.64 18.43
CA PRO A 285 -6.54 16.22 18.40
C PRO A 285 -7.61 15.36 17.72
N ASP A 286 -8.80 15.91 17.45
CA ASP A 286 -9.92 15.23 16.82
C ASP A 286 -10.38 15.91 15.52
N ALA A 287 -9.50 16.72 14.90
CA ALA A 287 -9.78 17.36 13.63
C ALA A 287 -10.33 16.33 12.61
N PRO A 288 -11.50 16.58 12.01
CA PRO A 288 -12.15 15.59 11.15
C PRO A 288 -11.44 15.46 9.81
N THR A 289 -11.31 14.23 9.33
CA THR A 289 -10.84 13.92 7.97
C THR A 289 -12.00 13.84 6.98
N PHE A 290 -13.22 13.67 7.48
CA PHE A 290 -14.46 13.78 6.73
C PHE A 290 -15.40 14.76 7.45
N ASP A 291 -15.68 15.91 6.84
CA ASP A 291 -16.52 16.95 7.47
C ASP A 291 -17.66 17.44 6.54
N PRO A 292 -18.86 16.84 6.63
CA PRO A 292 -20.01 17.23 5.82
C PRO A 292 -20.60 18.59 6.19
N ARG A 293 -20.13 19.25 7.26
CA ARG A 293 -20.59 20.60 7.63
C ARG A 293 -19.85 21.69 6.85
N VAL A 294 -18.66 21.37 6.35
CA VAL A 294 -17.74 22.32 5.70
C VAL A 294 -17.44 21.93 4.26
N ASN A 295 -17.30 20.64 3.98
CA ASN A 295 -17.08 20.11 2.63
C ASN A 295 -18.44 19.72 2.00
N PRO A 296 -18.94 20.47 0.99
CA PRO A 296 -20.21 20.15 0.35
C PRO A 296 -20.20 18.78 -0.34
N LEU A 297 -19.03 18.28 -0.73
CA LEU A 297 -18.91 16.96 -1.34
C LEU A 297 -19.14 15.85 -0.29
N ALA A 298 -18.55 15.98 0.90
CA ALA A 298 -18.81 15.08 2.03
C ALA A 298 -20.29 15.09 2.44
N ALA A 299 -20.97 16.25 2.33
CA ALA A 299 -22.40 16.35 2.62
C ALA A 299 -23.27 15.47 1.69
N ILE A 300 -22.82 15.18 0.46
CA ILE A 300 -23.56 14.31 -0.49
C ILE A 300 -23.60 12.87 0.02
N GLY A 301 -22.46 12.35 0.48
CA GLY A 301 -22.30 10.94 0.89
C GLY A 301 -22.56 10.67 2.38
N SER A 302 -22.77 11.69 3.20
CA SER A 302 -22.92 11.53 4.66
C SER A 302 -24.30 10.98 5.04
N LEU A 303 -24.32 9.92 5.86
CA LEU A 303 -25.54 9.37 6.46
C LEU A 303 -26.07 10.18 7.65
N THR A 304 -25.19 10.90 8.34
CA THR A 304 -25.50 11.50 9.64
C THR A 304 -25.34 13.02 9.68
N GLY A 305 -24.67 13.61 8.68
CA GLY A 305 -24.28 15.02 8.68
C GLY A 305 -23.25 15.37 9.76
N ARG A 306 -22.64 14.37 10.43
CA ARG A 306 -21.65 14.60 11.49
C ARG A 306 -20.22 14.46 10.96
N PRO A 307 -19.29 15.30 11.46
CA PRO A 307 -17.87 15.17 11.15
C PRO A 307 -17.28 13.91 11.79
N GLY A 308 -16.19 13.40 11.23
CA GLY A 308 -15.45 12.28 11.81
C GLY A 308 -13.99 12.25 11.38
N ARG A 309 -13.12 11.81 12.30
CA ARG A 309 -11.73 11.43 12.00
C ARG A 309 -11.69 9.92 11.76
N ILE A 310 -11.79 9.53 10.50
CA ILE A 310 -11.88 8.13 10.06
C ILE A 310 -10.66 7.68 9.26
N ASP A 311 -9.88 8.63 8.73
CA ASP A 311 -8.59 8.38 8.10
C ASP A 311 -7.49 8.47 9.16
N ARG A 312 -6.63 7.45 9.22
CA ARG A 312 -5.62 7.33 10.29
C ARG A 312 -4.27 6.89 9.74
N VAL A 313 -3.21 7.30 10.44
CA VAL A 313 -1.86 6.76 10.30
C VAL A 313 -1.50 6.09 11.63
N LEU A 314 -1.44 4.77 11.63
CA LEU A 314 -1.15 3.94 12.80
C LEU A 314 0.28 3.41 12.75
N LEU A 315 0.97 3.43 13.89
CA LEU A 315 2.40 3.17 14.00
C LEU A 315 2.70 1.99 14.93
N ARG A 316 3.60 1.11 14.49
CA ARG A 316 4.23 0.08 15.32
C ARG A 316 5.75 0.12 15.14
N GLY A 317 6.48 0.00 16.24
CA GLY A 317 7.94 0.02 16.25
C GLY A 317 8.54 1.36 16.66
N ARG A 318 9.66 1.73 16.04
CA ARG A 318 10.55 2.85 16.44
C ARG A 318 10.07 4.22 15.95
N HIS A 319 9.28 4.28 14.89
CA HIS A 319 8.78 5.56 14.40
C HIS A 319 7.83 6.22 15.41
N ARG A 320 7.94 7.55 15.48
CA ARG A 320 7.09 8.46 16.27
C ARG A 320 6.63 9.61 15.39
N ALA A 321 5.41 10.07 15.62
CA ALA A 321 4.83 11.18 14.87
C ALA A 321 5.39 12.50 15.40
N ALA A 322 6.15 13.22 14.57
CA ALA A 322 6.66 14.54 14.90
C ALA A 322 5.68 15.64 14.50
N ARG A 323 4.98 15.46 13.38
CA ARG A 323 3.98 16.39 12.88
C ARG A 323 2.89 15.64 12.11
N ALA A 324 1.66 16.11 12.21
CA ALA A 324 0.56 15.71 11.35
C ALA A 324 -0.19 16.95 10.85
N ALA A 325 -0.75 16.88 9.64
CA ALA A 325 -1.55 17.95 9.05
C ALA A 325 -2.58 17.40 8.06
N LEU A 326 -3.73 18.08 7.96
CA LEU A 326 -4.70 17.82 6.91
C LEU A 326 -4.22 18.43 5.59
N VAL A 327 -4.45 17.72 4.49
CA VAL A 327 -4.17 18.13 3.11
C VAL A 327 -5.48 18.17 2.34
N GLY A 328 -5.68 19.23 1.55
CA GLY A 328 -6.92 19.40 0.78
C GLY A 328 -8.13 19.76 1.62
N SER A 329 -7.94 20.25 2.85
CA SER A 329 -9.01 20.74 3.75
C SER A 329 -9.43 22.19 3.50
N THR A 330 -8.92 22.79 2.43
CA THR A 330 -9.30 24.13 1.97
C THR A 330 -9.66 24.02 0.50
N PRO A 331 -10.81 24.57 0.08
CA PRO A 331 -11.22 24.49 -1.32
C PRO A 331 -10.34 25.40 -2.18
N ASP A 332 -10.33 25.13 -3.49
CA ASP A 332 -9.76 26.05 -4.46
C ASP A 332 -10.62 27.34 -4.59
N PRO A 333 -10.19 28.35 -5.37
CA PRO A 333 -10.98 29.57 -5.57
C PRO A 333 -12.38 29.36 -6.15
N ASP A 334 -12.64 28.24 -6.83
CA ASP A 334 -13.95 27.87 -7.35
C ASP A 334 -14.82 27.14 -6.30
N GLY A 335 -14.31 26.96 -5.08
CA GLY A 335 -15.00 26.27 -3.98
C GLY A 335 -14.87 24.75 -4.04
N LEU A 336 -13.97 24.19 -4.85
CA LEU A 336 -13.80 22.74 -5.01
C LEU A 336 -12.78 22.17 -4.04
N TYR A 337 -13.20 21.14 -3.31
CA TYR A 337 -12.30 20.26 -2.57
C TYR A 337 -11.78 19.13 -3.49
N PRO A 338 -10.53 18.67 -3.33
CA PRO A 338 -9.99 17.57 -4.12
C PRO A 338 -10.73 16.23 -3.93
N SER A 339 -11.28 16.00 -2.72
CA SER A 339 -12.04 14.81 -2.33
C SER A 339 -13.07 15.20 -1.25
N ASP A 340 -14.01 14.31 -0.94
CA ASP A 340 -14.88 14.42 0.23
C ASP A 340 -14.14 14.18 1.54
N HIS A 341 -13.03 13.44 1.48
CA HIS A 341 -12.08 13.31 2.55
C HIS A 341 -10.92 14.31 2.42
N TYR A 342 -10.29 14.62 3.55
CA TYR A 342 -9.03 15.35 3.64
C TYR A 342 -7.89 14.36 3.85
N GLY A 343 -6.78 14.57 3.14
CA GLY A 343 -5.60 13.73 3.30
C GLY A 343 -4.92 13.95 4.64
N VAL A 344 -4.30 12.93 5.21
CA VAL A 344 -3.51 13.01 6.45
C VAL A 344 -2.04 12.85 6.12
N LEU A 345 -1.29 13.95 6.18
CA LEU A 345 0.16 13.97 6.01
C LEU A 345 0.84 13.88 7.38
N THR A 346 1.65 12.85 7.58
CA THR A 346 2.36 12.59 8.82
C THR A 346 3.86 12.55 8.58
N GLU A 347 4.61 13.33 9.36
CA GLU A 347 6.07 13.33 9.39
C GLU A 347 6.55 12.49 10.58
N LEU A 348 7.26 11.41 10.27
CA LEU A 348 7.75 10.44 11.23
C LEU A 348 9.24 10.62 11.47
N THR A 349 9.63 10.51 12.74
CA THR A 349 11.03 10.44 13.16
C THR A 349 11.31 9.07 13.77
N THR A 350 12.55 8.63 13.70
CA THR A 350 12.98 7.36 14.30
C THR A 350 13.53 7.65 15.70
N THR A 351 12.97 7.03 16.73
CA THR A 351 13.61 7.07 18.06
C THR A 351 14.90 6.26 17.98
N ALA A 352 16.04 6.89 18.29
CA ALA A 352 17.29 6.16 18.42
C ALA A 352 17.09 4.98 19.37
N THR A 353 17.51 3.78 18.95
CA THR A 353 17.65 2.67 19.88
C THR A 353 18.68 3.08 20.92
N VAL A 354 18.25 3.25 22.18
CA VAL A 354 19.17 3.29 23.31
C VAL A 354 19.84 1.93 23.31
N ASN A 355 21.01 1.82 22.68
CA ASN A 355 21.90 0.72 22.92
C ASN A 355 22.27 0.83 24.40
N GLY A 356 21.61 0.02 25.23
CA GLY A 356 22.01 -0.19 26.60
C GLY A 356 23.42 -0.75 26.56
N THR A 357 24.42 0.12 26.62
CA THR A 357 25.75 -0.26 27.02
C THR A 357 25.59 -0.85 28.41
N ALA A 358 25.66 -2.17 28.50
CA ALA A 358 25.91 -2.84 29.76
C ALA A 358 27.22 -2.26 30.30
N SER A 359 27.10 -1.27 31.17
CA SER A 359 28.20 -0.80 32.00
C SER A 359 28.62 -1.99 32.83
N GLY A 360 29.77 -2.57 32.47
CA GLY A 360 30.40 -3.61 33.25
C GLY A 360 30.54 -3.14 34.69
N HIS A 361 29.92 -3.87 35.61
CA HIS A 361 30.27 -3.81 37.01
C HIS A 361 31.74 -4.23 37.15
N PRO A 362 32.62 -3.40 37.73
CA PRO A 362 33.89 -3.91 38.22
C PRO A 362 33.62 -4.67 39.51
N PHE A 363 34.14 -5.90 39.56
CA PHE A 363 34.35 -6.65 40.79
C PHE A 363 35.03 -5.76 41.84
N ILE A 364 34.41 -5.64 43.02
CA ILE A 364 35.05 -5.82 44.34
C ILE A 364 34.05 -6.55 45.23
#